data_AF-A0A1Z9PHN6-F1
#
_entry.id   AF-A0A1Z9PHN6-F1
#
_cell.length_a   1.000
_cell.length_b   1.000
_cell.length_c   1.000
_cell.angle_alpha   90.00
_cell.angle_beta   90.00
_cell.angle_gamma   90.00
#
_symmetry.space_group_name_H-M   'P 1'
#
loop_
_entity.id
_entity.type
_entity.pdbx_description
1 polymer ?
#
loop_
_entity_poly.entity_id
_entity_poly.type
_entity_poly.pdbx_seq_one_letter_code
_entity_poly.pdbx_strand_id
1 'polypeptide(L)'
;MQIAFEDYKLPDGVIDTLKQASALSIRPKLSNALKDHLRDVRMLQVQLYDRCTINHGDIHFLHPDYFEDAMDRIKEIRAKVEECNLLLKDSWPEEYSNWKRTVDNFFSPLFVDKNELDLVREAYLKMFPTEKEFSAPINVSVVGPYPATMQKVDDPQTLSSQIQNEATVNTSQVLKAACDGALDRSLGTIAELLDDLDSRAANKVGDVVLKRDTKRGSWQRIKDEIELAAKHLPQLESIHGLITSLIKIGQTMRDAPKGVERVNAFEQYTQIREEIRQESQFLVQEATSSKGLDSLQMSLTLTNKYKDLLTNLSQCDSTHDLQTIEQEIEVQTSVYKYRARHLQQVLGKARERVAVSSDIETIMEEGSSSESLLRTELDF
;
A
#
# COMPACT_ATOMS: atom_id res chain seq x y z
N MET A 1 28.15 -9.57 2.78
CA MET A 1 29.57 -9.69 2.44
C MET A 1 30.38 -9.63 3.74
N GLN A 2 30.87 -10.77 4.23
CA GLN A 2 31.80 -10.81 5.37
C GLN A 2 33.17 -10.40 4.81
N ILE A 3 33.76 -9.32 5.33
CA ILE A 3 35.16 -8.96 5.01
C ILE A 3 36.01 -10.08 5.61
N ALA A 4 36.75 -10.80 4.75
CA ALA A 4 37.64 -11.86 5.19
C ALA A 4 38.86 -11.22 5.86
N PHE A 5 39.31 -11.83 6.94
CA PHE A 5 40.36 -11.31 7.82
C PHE A 5 41.73 -11.13 7.11
N GLU A 6 41.89 -11.75 5.95
CA GLU A 6 43.07 -11.65 5.06
C GLU A 6 43.31 -10.23 4.52
N ASP A 7 42.30 -9.34 4.58
CA ASP A 7 42.41 -7.97 4.04
C ASP A 7 43.21 -7.00 4.93
N TYR A 8 43.40 -7.30 6.23
CA TYR A 8 44.07 -6.38 7.17
C TYR A 8 45.61 -6.49 7.20
N LYS A 9 46.18 -7.56 6.61
CA LYS A 9 47.64 -7.83 6.58
C LYS A 9 48.34 -7.66 7.94
N LEU A 10 47.70 -8.07 9.04
CA LEU A 10 48.25 -7.98 10.40
C LEU A 10 49.19 -9.16 10.70
N PRO A 11 50.21 -8.98 11.59
CA PRO A 11 51.08 -10.07 12.02
C PRO A 11 50.36 -11.16 12.82
N ASP A 12 50.76 -12.43 12.70
CA ASP A 12 50.08 -13.58 13.33
C ASP A 12 49.89 -13.45 14.86
N GLY A 13 50.85 -12.87 15.58
CA GLY A 13 50.73 -12.65 17.04
C GLY A 13 49.61 -11.67 17.43
N VAL A 14 49.38 -10.65 16.58
CA VAL A 14 48.28 -9.70 16.75
C VAL A 14 46.93 -10.36 16.45
N ILE A 15 46.91 -11.21 15.43
CA ILE A 15 45.74 -11.98 15.00
C ILE A 15 45.26 -12.91 16.12
N ASP A 16 46.19 -13.61 16.75
CA ASP A 16 45.89 -14.57 17.82
C ASP A 16 45.37 -13.87 19.09
N THR A 17 45.91 -12.70 19.42
CA THR A 17 45.40 -11.85 20.51
C THR A 17 43.96 -11.38 20.25
N LEU A 18 43.65 -10.97 19.02
CA LEU A 18 42.28 -10.58 18.62
C LEU A 18 41.30 -11.76 18.63
N LYS A 19 41.75 -12.96 18.24
CA LYS A 19 40.96 -14.20 18.31
C LYS A 19 40.62 -14.57 19.76
N GLN A 20 41.61 -14.53 20.65
CA GLN A 20 41.42 -14.86 22.08
C GLN A 20 40.45 -13.88 22.77
N ALA A 21 40.47 -12.61 22.38
CA ALA A 21 39.57 -11.58 22.91
C ALA A 21 38.18 -11.54 22.23
N SER A 22 37.88 -12.43 21.27
CA SER A 22 36.66 -12.38 20.44
C SER A 22 36.40 -11.01 19.77
N ALA A 23 37.48 -10.27 19.49
CA ALA A 23 37.46 -8.88 19.07
C ALA A 23 37.34 -8.68 17.54
N LEU A 24 37.27 -9.77 16.78
CA LEU A 24 37.43 -9.80 15.32
C LEU A 24 36.31 -9.13 14.51
N SER A 25 35.22 -8.68 15.15
CA SER A 25 34.00 -8.26 14.47
C SER A 25 33.58 -6.81 14.71
N ILE A 26 34.43 -6.00 15.33
CA ILE A 26 34.10 -4.60 15.61
C ILE A 26 34.04 -3.83 14.29
N ARG A 27 32.89 -3.20 14.04
CA ARG A 27 32.65 -2.40 12.84
C ARG A 27 32.29 -0.97 13.21
N PRO A 28 32.64 0.00 12.36
CA PRO A 28 32.15 1.35 12.51
C PRO A 28 30.62 1.34 12.39
N LYS A 29 29.93 1.91 13.39
CA LYS A 29 28.51 2.20 13.29
C LYS A 29 28.39 3.50 12.49
N LEU A 30 28.19 3.39 11.18
CA LEU A 30 27.83 4.55 10.36
C LEU A 30 26.54 5.16 10.91
N SER A 31 26.51 6.49 10.97
CA SER A 31 25.49 7.28 11.67
C SER A 31 24.06 6.81 11.37
N ASN A 32 23.20 6.81 12.39
CA ASN A 32 21.76 6.64 12.17
C ASN A 32 21.21 7.73 11.25
N ALA A 33 21.83 8.92 11.22
CA ALA A 33 21.50 10.00 10.30
C ALA A 33 21.58 9.55 8.83
N LEU A 34 22.61 8.79 8.43
CA LEU A 34 22.71 8.27 7.06
C LEU A 34 21.53 7.36 6.72
N LYS A 35 21.12 6.49 7.65
CA LYS A 35 19.97 5.60 7.43
C LYS A 35 18.66 6.38 7.32
N ASP A 36 18.46 7.37 8.19
CA ASP A 36 17.26 8.20 8.17
C ASP A 36 17.19 9.03 6.88
N HIS A 37 18.29 9.64 6.47
CA HIS A 37 18.38 10.37 5.19
C HIS A 37 18.14 9.46 3.98
N LEU A 38 18.72 8.25 3.96
CA LEU A 38 18.44 7.27 2.90
C LEU A 38 16.97 6.86 2.86
N ARG A 39 16.33 6.71 4.02
CA ARG A 39 14.89 6.41 4.09
C ARG A 39 14.07 7.55 3.52
N ASP A 40 14.40 8.79 3.88
CA ASP A 40 13.66 9.97 3.41
C ASP A 40 13.78 10.16 1.89
N VAL A 41 15.00 10.02 1.35
CA VAL A 41 15.24 10.05 -0.09
C VAL A 41 14.50 8.90 -0.80
N ARG A 42 14.52 7.69 -0.24
CA ARG A 42 13.79 6.54 -0.80
C ARG A 42 12.28 6.76 -0.81
N MET A 43 11.72 7.42 0.21
CA MET A 43 10.30 7.78 0.23
C MET A 43 9.94 8.74 -0.91
N LEU A 44 10.80 9.71 -1.23
CA LEU A 44 10.59 10.60 -2.38
C LEU A 44 10.68 9.85 -3.72
N GLN A 45 11.62 8.90 -3.86
CA GLN A 45 11.70 8.05 -5.05
C GLN A 45 10.45 7.18 -5.24
N VAL A 46 9.95 6.58 -4.16
CA VAL A 46 8.69 5.83 -4.18
C VAL A 46 7.54 6.73 -4.65
N GLN A 47 7.47 7.96 -4.14
CA GLN A 47 6.44 8.91 -4.59
C GLN A 47 6.56 9.30 -6.07
N LEU A 48 7.78 9.45 -6.59
CA LEU A 48 8.01 9.67 -8.03
C LEU A 48 7.46 8.50 -8.85
N TYR A 49 7.86 7.28 -8.51
CA TYR A 49 7.48 6.12 -9.32
C TYR A 49 6.00 5.75 -9.17
N ASP A 50 5.45 5.77 -7.95
CA ASP A 50 4.05 5.41 -7.69
C ASP A 50 3.06 6.42 -8.29
N ARG A 51 3.44 7.70 -8.44
CA ARG A 51 2.51 8.75 -8.90
C ARG A 51 2.64 9.09 -10.37
N CYS A 52 3.79 8.83 -10.98
CA CYS A 52 4.07 9.28 -12.34
C CYS A 52 4.27 8.12 -13.32
N THR A 53 4.45 6.87 -12.85
CA THR A 53 4.86 5.77 -13.74
C THR A 53 4.06 4.49 -13.55
N ILE A 54 3.90 3.73 -14.63
CA ILE A 54 3.62 2.29 -14.56
C ILE A 54 4.93 1.51 -14.65
N ASN A 55 4.98 0.29 -14.13
CA ASN A 55 6.23 -0.45 -14.01
C ASN A 55 6.10 -1.95 -14.21
N HIS A 56 7.19 -2.56 -14.64
CA HIS A 56 7.40 -4.01 -14.63
C HIS A 56 8.83 -4.30 -14.17
N GLY A 57 8.98 -4.96 -13.02
CA GLY A 57 10.27 -5.09 -12.34
C GLY A 57 10.85 -3.71 -11.99
N ASP A 58 12.11 -3.50 -12.36
CA ASP A 58 12.85 -2.24 -12.12
C ASP A 58 12.67 -1.20 -13.25
N ILE A 59 11.83 -1.48 -14.25
CA ILE A 59 11.61 -0.60 -15.40
C ILE A 59 10.33 0.21 -15.20
N HIS A 60 10.48 1.54 -15.30
CA HIS A 60 9.40 2.52 -15.12
C HIS A 60 9.10 3.27 -16.43
N PHE A 61 7.82 3.33 -16.79
CA PHE A 61 7.31 4.03 -17.97
C PHE A 61 6.48 5.23 -17.56
N LEU A 62 6.78 6.38 -18.14
CA LEU A 62 6.08 7.64 -17.89
C LEU A 62 5.16 7.96 -19.06
N HIS A 63 3.94 8.37 -18.74
CA HIS A 63 3.06 9.02 -19.69
C HIS A 63 3.43 10.51 -19.82
N PRO A 64 3.43 11.10 -21.04
CA PRO A 64 3.77 12.51 -21.26
C PRO A 64 3.07 13.50 -20.33
N ASP A 65 1.79 13.26 -20.01
CA ASP A 65 0.99 14.09 -19.09
C ASP A 65 1.61 14.28 -17.69
N TYR A 66 2.46 13.35 -17.24
CA TYR A 66 3.13 13.42 -15.93
C TYR A 66 4.58 13.90 -16.01
N PHE A 67 5.07 14.32 -17.19
CA PHE A 67 6.48 14.68 -17.37
C PHE A 67 6.91 15.82 -16.45
N GLU A 68 6.13 16.90 -16.38
CA GLU A 68 6.48 18.05 -15.53
C GLU A 68 6.48 17.68 -14.04
N ASP A 69 5.48 16.94 -13.54
CA ASP A 69 5.46 16.48 -12.13
C ASP A 69 6.63 15.54 -11.84
N ALA A 70 6.96 14.63 -12.76
CA ALA A 70 8.11 13.76 -12.62
C ALA A 70 9.42 14.56 -12.56
N MET A 71 9.60 15.56 -13.43
CA MET A 71 10.80 16.40 -13.45
C MET A 71 10.94 17.24 -12.18
N ASP A 72 9.85 17.79 -11.67
CA ASP A 72 9.88 18.57 -10.42
C ASP A 72 10.21 17.69 -9.20
N ARG A 73 9.66 16.47 -9.13
CA ARG A 73 10.03 15.48 -8.10
C ARG A 73 11.49 15.06 -8.21
N ILE A 74 12.02 14.90 -9.43
CA ILE A 74 13.45 14.58 -9.62
C ILE A 74 14.33 15.72 -9.11
N LYS A 75 13.96 16.99 -9.35
CA LYS A 75 14.67 18.15 -8.79
C LYS A 75 14.62 18.15 -7.27
N GLU A 76 13.45 17.88 -6.68
CA GLU A 76 13.26 17.78 -5.22
C GLU A 76 14.16 16.69 -4.61
N ILE A 77 14.20 15.50 -5.22
CA ILE A 77 15.06 14.39 -4.78
C ILE A 77 16.54 14.80 -4.82
N ARG A 78 16.99 15.43 -5.91
CA ARG A 78 18.39 15.88 -6.06
C ARG A 78 18.75 16.92 -5.01
N ALA A 79 17.90 17.93 -4.82
CA ALA A 79 18.10 18.95 -3.79
C ALA A 79 18.15 18.32 -2.39
N LYS A 80 17.28 17.34 -2.11
CA LYS A 80 17.29 16.66 -0.81
C LYS A 80 18.56 15.85 -0.58
N VAL A 81 19.07 15.19 -1.61
CA VAL A 81 20.35 14.45 -1.56
C VAL A 81 21.51 15.39 -1.26
N GLU A 82 21.56 16.55 -1.92
CA GLU A 82 22.58 17.57 -1.66
C GLU A 82 22.51 18.07 -0.20
N GLU A 83 21.32 18.39 0.29
CA GLU A 83 21.10 18.78 1.69
C GLU A 83 21.58 17.70 2.67
N CYS A 84 21.17 16.44 2.45
CA CYS A 84 21.57 15.32 3.31
C CYS A 84 23.09 15.07 3.28
N ASN A 85 23.72 15.18 2.11
CA ASN A 85 25.18 15.01 1.99
C ASN A 85 25.95 16.13 2.72
N LEU A 86 25.46 17.37 2.68
CA LEU A 86 26.04 18.48 3.47
C LEU A 86 25.97 18.20 4.96
N LEU A 87 24.80 17.79 5.47
CA LEU A 87 24.63 17.45 6.88
C LEU A 87 25.51 16.27 7.32
N LEU A 88 25.65 15.25 6.47
CA LEU A 88 26.51 14.11 6.73
C LEU A 88 27.99 14.52 6.75
N LYS A 89 28.42 15.33 5.78
CA LYS A 89 29.79 15.87 5.76
C LYS A 89 30.13 16.60 7.06
N ASP A 90 29.22 17.46 7.54
CA ASP A 90 29.44 18.24 8.77
C ASP A 90 29.49 17.36 10.02
N SER A 91 28.84 16.19 10.00
CA SER A 91 28.86 15.21 11.10
C SER A 91 30.13 14.34 11.13
N TRP A 92 30.90 14.29 10.04
CA TRP A 92 32.05 13.38 9.92
C TRP A 92 33.09 13.52 11.04
N PRO A 93 33.52 14.74 11.45
CA PRO A 93 34.56 14.88 12.48
C PRO A 93 34.13 14.30 13.82
N GLU A 94 32.86 14.46 14.20
CA GLU A 94 32.31 13.92 15.43
C GLU A 94 32.22 12.39 15.36
N GLU A 95 31.71 11.85 14.25
CA GLU A 95 31.56 10.41 14.03
C GLU A 95 32.93 9.70 13.99
N TYR A 96 33.92 10.28 13.31
CA TYR A 96 35.29 9.76 13.28
C TYR A 96 35.95 9.81 14.66
N SER A 97 35.75 10.89 15.42
CA SER A 97 36.26 11.02 16.79
C SER A 97 35.64 9.97 17.72
N ASN A 98 34.32 9.73 17.60
CA ASN A 98 33.61 8.69 18.34
C ASN A 98 34.09 7.28 17.98
N TRP A 99 34.33 7.01 16.69
CA TRP A 99 34.91 5.76 16.24
C TRP A 99 36.32 5.56 16.79
N LYS A 100 37.18 6.58 16.68
CA LYS A 100 38.54 6.56 17.22
C LYS A 100 38.55 6.26 18.72
N ARG A 101 37.68 6.91 19.50
CA ARG A 101 37.52 6.64 20.92
C ARG A 101 37.07 5.20 21.21
N THR A 102 36.20 4.64 20.36
CA THR A 102 35.74 3.26 20.51
C THR A 102 36.86 2.27 20.22
N VAL A 103 37.62 2.46 19.13
CA VAL A 103 38.81 1.68 18.80
C VAL A 103 39.83 1.75 19.93
N ASP A 104 40.12 2.96 20.42
CA ASP A 104 41.09 3.18 21.49
C ASP A 104 40.64 2.50 22.79
N ASN A 105 39.39 2.71 23.23
CA ASN A 105 38.87 2.12 24.46
C ASN A 105 38.81 0.59 24.39
N PHE A 106 38.57 0.03 23.20
CA PHE A 106 38.44 -1.41 23.03
C PHE A 106 39.80 -2.11 22.95
N PHE A 107 40.76 -1.58 22.18
CA PHE A 107 42.04 -2.26 21.94
C PHE A 107 43.13 -1.91 22.96
N SER A 108 43.13 -0.71 23.55
CA SER A 108 44.14 -0.32 24.56
C SER A 108 44.29 -1.30 25.73
N PRO A 109 43.22 -1.94 26.28
CA PRO A 109 43.38 -2.92 27.35
C PRO A 109 43.80 -4.31 26.86
N LEU A 110 43.78 -4.59 25.55
CA LEU A 110 44.06 -5.92 24.98
C LEU A 110 45.53 -6.11 24.59
N PHE A 111 46.27 -5.04 24.33
CA PHE A 111 47.65 -5.09 23.87
C PHE A 111 48.60 -4.44 24.87
N VAL A 112 49.63 -5.17 25.28
CA VAL A 112 50.70 -4.67 26.17
C VAL A 112 51.82 -4.04 25.34
N ASP A 113 52.12 -4.58 24.16
CA ASP A 113 53.06 -3.98 23.21
C ASP A 113 52.39 -2.81 22.48
N LYS A 114 53.01 -1.64 22.60
CA LYS A 114 52.57 -0.41 21.96
C LYS A 114 52.64 -0.50 20.42
N ASN A 115 53.62 -1.20 19.87
CA ASN A 115 53.77 -1.35 18.42
C ASN A 115 52.63 -2.19 17.83
N GLU A 116 52.26 -3.28 18.50
CA GLU A 116 51.13 -4.13 18.11
C GLU A 116 49.79 -3.39 18.25
N LEU A 117 49.62 -2.63 19.33
CA LEU A 117 48.45 -1.77 19.53
C LEU A 117 48.31 -0.74 18.41
N ASP A 118 49.39 -0.05 18.04
CA ASP A 118 49.36 0.98 16.99
C ASP A 118 49.04 0.37 15.61
N LEU A 119 49.53 -0.84 15.30
CA LEU A 119 49.18 -1.57 14.06
C LEU A 119 47.68 -1.91 13.98
N VAL A 120 47.08 -2.39 15.07
CA VAL A 120 45.64 -2.68 15.12
C VAL A 120 44.81 -1.41 15.01
N ARG A 121 45.20 -0.35 15.74
CA ARG A 121 44.52 0.94 15.68
C ARG A 121 44.51 1.49 14.27
N GLU A 122 45.65 1.47 13.58
CA GLU A 122 45.74 1.95 12.20
C GLU A 122 44.84 1.14 11.26
N ALA A 123 44.83 -0.19 11.38
CA ALA A 123 44.02 -1.06 10.55
C ALA A 123 42.50 -0.81 10.73
N TYR A 124 42.03 -0.66 11.97
CA TYR A 124 40.60 -0.42 12.26
C TYR A 124 40.17 1.02 11.99
N LEU A 125 41.06 2.01 12.15
CA LEU A 125 40.76 3.40 11.79
C LEU A 125 40.61 3.57 10.28
N LYS A 126 41.38 2.83 9.47
CA LYS A 126 41.25 2.82 7.99
C LYS A 126 39.93 2.22 7.49
N MET A 127 39.20 1.48 8.33
CA MET A 127 37.86 0.99 7.96
C MET A 127 36.79 2.07 7.96
N PHE A 128 37.02 3.19 8.67
CA PHE A 128 36.08 4.29 8.66
C PHE A 128 36.26 5.09 7.36
N PRO A 129 35.16 5.45 6.66
CA PRO A 129 35.26 6.22 5.42
C PRO A 129 36.06 7.50 5.63
N THR A 130 36.92 7.83 4.67
CA THR A 130 37.62 9.12 4.67
C THR A 130 36.63 10.28 4.59
N GLU A 131 37.04 11.48 5.03
CA GLU A 131 36.20 12.68 4.93
C GLU A 131 35.71 12.92 3.50
N LYS A 132 36.55 12.61 2.50
CA LYS A 132 36.19 12.71 1.09
C LYS A 132 35.12 11.67 0.69
N GLU A 133 35.28 10.42 1.10
CA GLU A 133 34.29 9.36 0.82
C GLU A 133 32.95 9.61 1.54
N PHE A 134 32.99 10.26 2.71
CA PHE A 134 31.80 10.63 3.48
C PHE A 134 31.24 12.02 3.13
N SER A 135 31.86 12.74 2.20
CA SER A 135 31.38 14.06 1.76
C SER A 135 30.17 13.99 0.81
N ALA A 136 29.99 12.86 0.13
CA ALA A 136 28.84 12.59 -0.75
C ALA A 136 28.45 11.10 -0.75
N PRO A 137 28.08 10.53 0.43
CA PRO A 137 27.80 9.10 0.56
C PRO A 137 26.47 8.69 -0.08
N ILE A 138 25.53 9.63 -0.24
CA ILE A 138 24.25 9.37 -0.90
C ILE A 138 24.37 9.78 -2.37
N ASN A 139 24.23 8.79 -3.26
CA ASN A 139 24.12 8.99 -4.69
C ASN A 139 22.78 8.49 -5.17
N VAL A 140 22.04 9.34 -5.89
CA VAL A 140 20.76 8.95 -6.51
C VAL A 140 20.91 8.99 -8.02
N SER A 141 20.70 7.83 -8.64
CA SER A 141 20.42 7.73 -10.06
C SER A 141 18.93 7.53 -10.23
N VAL A 142 18.28 8.40 -11.01
CA VAL A 142 16.90 8.19 -11.43
C VAL A 142 16.97 7.41 -12.73
N VAL A 143 16.52 6.15 -12.70
CA VAL A 143 16.54 5.26 -13.87
C VAL A 143 15.20 5.39 -14.57
N GLY A 144 15.22 6.04 -15.73
CA GLY A 144 14.00 6.40 -16.45
C GLY A 144 13.30 7.62 -15.83
N PRO A 145 12.17 8.02 -16.41
CA PRO A 145 11.25 7.10 -17.06
C PRO A 145 11.47 6.95 -18.56
N TYR A 146 11.33 5.72 -19.05
CA TYR A 146 11.40 5.44 -20.48
C TYR A 146 10.15 6.01 -21.18
N PRO A 147 10.29 6.64 -22.36
CA PRO A 147 9.13 7.08 -23.12
C PRO A 147 8.28 5.87 -23.50
N ALA A 148 6.96 5.99 -23.39
CA ALA A 148 6.01 4.95 -23.78
C ALA A 148 6.02 4.66 -25.30
N THR A 149 6.76 5.44 -26.09
CA THR A 149 6.92 5.25 -27.53
C THR A 149 8.39 5.36 -27.92
N MET A 150 8.86 4.40 -28.72
CA MET A 150 10.18 4.44 -29.39
C MET A 150 9.95 4.46 -30.90
N GLN A 151 10.80 5.18 -31.63
CA GLN A 151 10.71 5.25 -33.09
C GLN A 151 11.12 3.89 -33.69
N LYS A 152 10.15 3.20 -34.29
CA LYS A 152 10.38 1.95 -35.03
C LYS A 152 11.21 2.24 -36.28
N VAL A 153 12.19 1.39 -36.56
CA VAL A 153 12.98 1.47 -37.79
C VAL A 153 12.26 0.72 -38.90
N ASP A 154 12.03 1.37 -40.03
CA ASP A 154 11.26 0.79 -41.15
C ASP A 154 12.04 -0.29 -41.92
N ASP A 155 13.37 -0.16 -42.04
CA ASP A 155 14.23 -1.13 -42.73
C ASP A 155 15.57 -1.34 -42.00
N PRO A 156 15.70 -2.39 -41.16
CA PRO A 156 16.90 -2.62 -40.36
C PRO A 156 18.02 -3.33 -41.15
N GLN A 157 18.61 -2.62 -42.11
CA GLN A 157 19.67 -3.14 -43.00
C GLN A 157 21.08 -3.13 -42.37
N THR A 158 21.33 -2.21 -41.44
CA THR A 158 22.61 -2.07 -40.74
C THR A 158 22.56 -2.67 -39.34
N LEU A 159 23.72 -3.05 -38.78
CA LEU A 159 23.81 -3.51 -37.38
C LEU A 159 23.21 -2.50 -36.39
N SER A 160 23.45 -1.20 -36.59
CA SER A 160 22.88 -0.15 -35.74
C SER A 160 21.35 -0.12 -35.80
N SER A 161 20.78 -0.23 -37.00
CA SER A 161 19.32 -0.26 -37.17
C SER A 161 18.68 -1.55 -36.64
N GLN A 162 19.39 -2.68 -36.70
CA GLN A 162 18.94 -3.94 -36.10
C GLN A 162 18.92 -3.85 -34.57
N ILE A 163 19.98 -3.31 -33.96
CA ILE A 163 20.04 -3.07 -32.51
C ILE A 163 18.88 -2.16 -32.07
N GLN A 164 18.59 -1.09 -32.82
CA GLN A 164 17.49 -0.19 -32.52
C GLN A 164 16.10 -0.86 -32.67
N ASN A 165 15.92 -1.69 -33.70
CA ASN A 165 14.69 -2.46 -33.88
C ASN A 165 14.47 -3.44 -32.72
N GLU A 166 15.49 -4.21 -32.34
CA GLU A 166 15.42 -5.13 -31.19
C GLU A 166 15.17 -4.40 -29.87
N ALA A 167 15.82 -3.25 -29.65
CA ALA A 167 15.55 -2.41 -28.48
C ALA A 167 14.10 -1.92 -28.42
N THR A 168 13.52 -1.56 -29.57
CA THR A 168 12.11 -1.16 -29.68
C THR A 168 11.17 -2.31 -29.37
N VAL A 169 11.43 -3.51 -29.91
CA VAL A 169 10.63 -4.72 -29.66
C VAL A 169 10.69 -5.10 -28.19
N ASN A 170 11.88 -5.17 -27.60
CA ASN A 170 12.08 -5.52 -26.19
C ASN A 170 11.38 -4.50 -25.27
N THR A 171 11.54 -3.20 -25.53
CA THR A 171 10.87 -2.16 -24.74
C THR A 171 9.35 -2.27 -24.85
N SER A 172 8.82 -2.53 -26.05
CA SER A 172 7.37 -2.69 -26.27
C SER A 172 6.80 -3.90 -25.52
N GLN A 173 7.55 -5.00 -25.43
CA GLN A 173 7.15 -6.18 -24.65
C GLN A 173 7.12 -5.88 -23.14
N VAL A 174 8.14 -5.19 -22.62
CA VAL A 174 8.19 -4.78 -21.21
C VAL A 174 7.09 -3.77 -20.90
N LEU A 175 6.82 -2.81 -21.80
CA LEU A 175 5.72 -1.86 -21.66
C LEU A 175 4.38 -2.59 -21.61
N LYS A 176 4.17 -3.58 -22.50
CA LYS A 176 2.95 -4.40 -22.46
C LYS A 176 2.80 -5.11 -21.11
N ALA A 177 3.87 -5.73 -20.60
CA ALA A 177 3.84 -6.37 -19.29
C ALA A 177 3.58 -5.38 -18.13
N ALA A 178 4.06 -4.14 -18.24
CA ALA A 178 3.76 -3.07 -17.30
C ALA A 178 2.29 -2.64 -17.38
N CYS A 179 1.73 -2.54 -18.59
CA CYS A 179 0.32 -2.27 -18.84
C CYS A 179 -0.57 -3.39 -18.28
N ASP A 180 -0.25 -4.66 -18.56
CA ASP A 180 -0.99 -5.82 -18.06
C ASP A 180 -0.97 -5.85 -16.52
N GLY A 181 0.18 -5.58 -15.90
CA GLY A 181 0.29 -5.47 -14.44
C GLY A 181 -0.41 -4.26 -13.84
N ALA A 182 -0.42 -3.12 -14.53
CA ALA A 182 -1.19 -1.94 -14.12
C ALA A 182 -2.70 -2.17 -14.22
N LEU A 183 -3.16 -2.86 -15.27
CA LEU A 183 -4.53 -3.28 -15.44
C LEU A 183 -4.94 -4.23 -14.30
N ASP A 184 -4.17 -5.28 -14.04
CA ASP A 184 -4.45 -6.25 -12.98
C ASP A 184 -4.61 -5.58 -11.61
N ARG A 185 -3.66 -4.70 -11.25
CA ARG A 185 -3.76 -3.90 -10.01
C ARG A 185 -5.02 -3.04 -9.99
N SER A 186 -5.31 -2.35 -11.10
CA SER A 186 -6.49 -1.49 -11.23
C SER A 186 -7.79 -2.28 -11.02
N LEU A 187 -7.92 -3.48 -11.59
CA LEU A 187 -9.09 -4.35 -11.41
C LEU A 187 -9.26 -4.77 -9.94
N GLY A 188 -8.17 -5.09 -9.24
CA GLY A 188 -8.19 -5.34 -7.80
C GLY A 188 -8.66 -4.12 -7.00
N THR A 189 -8.15 -2.94 -7.33
CA THR A 189 -8.53 -1.68 -6.69
C THR A 189 -10.00 -1.31 -6.96
N ILE A 190 -10.54 -1.60 -8.15
CA ILE A 190 -11.96 -1.47 -8.46
C ILE A 190 -12.81 -2.47 -7.65
N ALA A 191 -12.33 -3.70 -7.47
CA ALA A 191 -13.02 -4.70 -6.66
C ALA A 191 -13.17 -4.24 -5.19
N GLU A 192 -12.13 -3.61 -4.63
CA GLU A 192 -12.17 -2.98 -3.31
C GLU A 192 -13.16 -1.80 -3.25
N LEU A 193 -13.22 -0.99 -4.32
CA LEU A 193 -14.19 0.10 -4.41
C LEU A 193 -15.63 -0.43 -4.39
N LEU A 194 -15.92 -1.50 -5.13
CA LEU A 194 -17.26 -2.13 -5.15
C LEU A 194 -17.65 -2.70 -3.79
N ASP A 195 -16.72 -3.36 -3.09
CA ASP A 195 -16.92 -3.85 -1.71
C ASP A 195 -17.28 -2.70 -0.76
N ASP A 196 -16.58 -1.57 -0.89
CA ASP A 196 -16.89 -0.38 -0.12
C ASP A 196 -18.27 0.20 -0.49
N LEU A 197 -18.54 0.43 -1.78
CA LEU A 197 -19.77 1.06 -2.28
C LEU A 197 -21.06 0.33 -1.88
N ASP A 198 -21.03 -1.00 -1.78
CA ASP A 198 -22.19 -1.79 -1.39
C ASP A 198 -22.47 -1.74 0.11
N SER A 199 -21.43 -1.58 0.93
CA SER A 199 -21.54 -1.57 2.39
C SER A 199 -21.62 -0.17 3.00
N ARG A 200 -21.25 0.86 2.24
CA ARG A 200 -21.22 2.24 2.72
C ARG A 200 -22.62 2.84 2.79
N ALA A 201 -23.03 3.17 4.02
CA ALA A 201 -24.21 4.01 4.23
C ALA A 201 -23.97 5.40 3.61
N ALA A 202 -24.93 5.91 2.85
CA ALA A 202 -24.79 7.14 2.07
C ALA A 202 -24.49 8.38 2.96
N ASN A 203 -24.95 8.37 4.21
CA ASN A 203 -24.65 9.41 5.20
C ASN A 203 -23.20 9.40 5.73
N LYS A 204 -22.40 8.37 5.43
CA LYS A 204 -20.99 8.24 5.84
C LYS A 204 -19.99 8.54 4.72
N VAL A 205 -20.46 8.91 3.54
CA VAL A 205 -19.63 9.21 2.36
C VAL A 205 -18.78 10.48 2.57
N GLY A 206 -19.30 11.50 3.24
CA GLY A 206 -18.59 12.78 3.42
C GLY A 206 -17.35 12.72 4.31
N ASP A 207 -17.49 12.25 5.55
CA ASP A 207 -16.46 12.45 6.59
C ASP A 207 -15.35 11.39 6.59
N VAL A 208 -15.65 10.16 6.14
CA VAL A 208 -14.73 9.01 6.24
C VAL A 208 -13.96 8.80 4.94
N VAL A 209 -14.58 9.13 3.81
CA VAL A 209 -14.11 8.72 2.48
C VAL A 209 -13.43 9.86 1.71
N LEU A 210 -13.73 11.11 2.07
CA LEU A 210 -13.20 12.34 1.46
C LEU A 210 -12.34 13.17 2.43
N LYS A 211 -11.70 12.50 3.41
CA LYS A 211 -11.00 13.09 4.57
C LYS A 211 -10.28 14.42 4.29
N ARG A 212 -10.43 15.37 5.23
CA ARG A 212 -9.81 16.71 5.20
C ARG A 212 -8.30 16.72 5.51
N ASP A 213 -7.63 17.64 4.79
CA ASP A 213 -6.40 18.39 5.04
C ASP A 213 -5.05 17.70 5.32
N THR A 214 -4.97 16.41 5.68
CA THR A 214 -3.64 15.76 5.87
C THR A 214 -3.51 14.31 5.39
N LYS A 215 -4.62 13.59 5.17
CA LYS A 215 -4.59 12.21 4.66
C LYS A 215 -5.63 12.04 3.55
N ARG A 216 -5.19 11.58 2.37
CA ARG A 216 -6.08 11.23 1.26
C ARG A 216 -7.14 10.23 1.74
N GLY A 217 -8.41 10.51 1.41
CA GLY A 217 -9.50 9.57 1.63
C GLY A 217 -9.37 8.32 0.75
N SER A 218 -10.03 7.21 1.14
CA SER A 218 -9.88 5.92 0.44
C SER A 218 -10.25 6.02 -1.04
N TRP A 219 -11.33 6.72 -1.39
CA TRP A 219 -11.74 6.88 -2.80
C TRP A 219 -10.85 7.85 -3.57
N GLN A 220 -10.26 8.86 -2.90
CA GLN A 220 -9.30 9.74 -3.56
C GLN A 220 -8.03 8.96 -3.94
N ARG A 221 -7.54 8.08 -3.07
CA ARG A 221 -6.42 7.18 -3.39
C ARG A 221 -6.76 6.29 -4.58
N ILE A 222 -7.93 5.65 -4.56
CA ILE A 222 -8.41 4.80 -5.67
C ILE A 222 -8.47 5.61 -6.96
N LYS A 223 -9.04 6.82 -6.92
CA LYS A 223 -9.11 7.71 -8.09
C LYS A 223 -7.73 8.02 -8.65
N ASP A 224 -6.78 8.45 -7.81
CA ASP A 224 -5.43 8.82 -8.26
C ASP A 224 -4.68 7.62 -8.86
N GLU A 225 -4.88 6.42 -8.32
CA GLU A 225 -4.28 5.18 -8.82
C GLU A 225 -4.84 4.78 -10.20
N ILE A 226 -6.16 4.83 -10.34
CA ILE A 226 -6.84 4.53 -11.61
C ILE A 226 -6.57 5.63 -12.65
N GLU A 227 -6.44 6.90 -12.24
CA GLU A 227 -6.13 8.03 -13.13
C GLU A 227 -4.80 7.83 -13.86
N LEU A 228 -3.76 7.43 -13.12
CA LEU A 228 -2.44 7.13 -13.70
C LEU A 228 -2.52 5.94 -14.67
N ALA A 229 -3.19 4.86 -14.27
CA ALA A 229 -3.33 3.68 -15.12
C ALA A 229 -4.13 3.98 -16.39
N ALA A 230 -5.20 4.77 -16.30
CA ALA A 230 -6.05 5.15 -17.43
C ALA A 230 -5.31 5.94 -18.51
N LYS A 231 -4.24 6.68 -18.16
CA LYS A 231 -3.39 7.34 -19.17
C LYS A 231 -2.67 6.34 -20.09
N HIS A 232 -2.39 5.14 -19.60
CA HIS A 232 -1.74 4.08 -20.39
C HIS A 232 -2.74 3.06 -20.94
N LEU A 233 -3.95 2.99 -20.36
CA LEU A 233 -4.95 1.96 -20.60
C LEU A 233 -6.32 2.61 -20.88
N PRO A 234 -6.66 2.88 -22.16
CA PRO A 234 -7.89 3.57 -22.53
C PRO A 234 -9.17 2.90 -22.00
N GLN A 235 -9.16 1.57 -21.84
CA GLN A 235 -10.28 0.82 -21.27
C GLN A 235 -10.64 1.22 -19.82
N LEU A 236 -9.74 1.86 -19.08
CA LEU A 236 -10.01 2.34 -17.71
C LEU A 236 -10.58 3.77 -17.67
N GLU A 237 -10.65 4.49 -18.80
CA GLU A 237 -11.08 5.90 -18.84
C GLU A 237 -12.52 6.09 -18.36
N SER A 238 -13.44 5.20 -18.75
CA SER A 238 -14.85 5.26 -18.34
C SER A 238 -14.99 5.15 -16.81
N ILE A 239 -14.37 4.12 -16.22
CA ILE A 239 -14.34 3.95 -14.75
C ILE A 239 -13.69 5.15 -14.06
N HIS A 240 -12.57 5.66 -14.58
CA HIS A 240 -11.92 6.83 -14.00
C HIS A 240 -12.86 8.06 -13.97
N GLY A 241 -13.63 8.27 -15.05
CA GLY A 241 -14.64 9.32 -15.13
C GLY A 241 -15.76 9.15 -14.11
N LEU A 242 -16.23 7.92 -13.91
CA LEU A 242 -17.25 7.58 -12.93
C LEU A 242 -16.75 7.79 -11.49
N ILE A 243 -15.52 7.37 -11.17
CA ILE A 243 -14.92 7.57 -9.84
C ILE A 243 -14.70 9.07 -9.57
N THR A 244 -14.28 9.84 -10.58
CA THR A 244 -14.15 11.30 -10.45
C THR A 244 -15.49 11.95 -10.13
N SER A 245 -16.56 11.50 -10.79
CA SER A 245 -17.91 11.97 -10.55
C SER A 245 -18.43 11.55 -9.17
N LEU A 246 -18.17 10.30 -8.76
CA LEU A 246 -18.45 9.78 -7.42
C LEU A 246 -17.86 10.67 -6.31
N ILE A 247 -16.61 11.11 -6.47
CA ILE A 247 -15.94 12.01 -5.52
C ILE A 247 -16.66 13.36 -5.44
N LYS A 248 -16.98 13.98 -6.59
CA LYS A 248 -17.68 15.28 -6.63
C LYS A 248 -19.06 15.21 -6.00
N ILE A 249 -19.80 14.13 -6.25
CA ILE A 249 -21.11 13.90 -5.65
C ILE A 249 -20.99 13.68 -4.15
N GLY A 250 -20.02 12.88 -3.71
CA GLY A 250 -19.75 12.69 -2.28
C GLY A 250 -19.44 14.01 -1.56
N GLN A 251 -18.73 14.94 -2.20
CA GLN A 251 -18.48 16.29 -1.68
C GLN A 251 -19.79 17.07 -1.57
N THR A 252 -20.63 17.03 -2.61
CA THR A 252 -21.95 17.70 -2.63
C THR A 252 -22.87 17.14 -1.53
N MET A 253 -22.93 15.82 -1.34
CA MET A 253 -23.72 15.17 -0.29
C MET A 253 -23.30 15.60 1.13
N ARG A 254 -22.04 16.00 1.30
CA ARG A 254 -21.46 16.48 2.56
C ARG A 254 -21.72 17.96 2.77
N ASP A 255 -21.39 18.78 1.77
CA ASP A 255 -21.26 20.23 1.88
C ASP A 255 -22.57 20.96 1.58
N ALA A 256 -23.46 20.38 0.77
CA ALA A 256 -24.72 21.01 0.41
C ALA A 256 -25.68 21.10 1.63
N PRO A 257 -26.41 22.23 1.77
CA PRO A 257 -27.43 22.38 2.80
C PRO A 257 -28.52 21.32 2.64
N LYS A 258 -29.23 21.02 3.73
CA LYS A 258 -30.40 20.12 3.67
C LYS A 258 -31.44 20.73 2.73
N GLY A 259 -31.73 20.07 1.62
CA GLY A 259 -32.62 20.57 0.57
C GLY A 259 -32.51 19.79 -0.74
N VAL A 260 -33.08 20.33 -1.81
CA VAL A 260 -33.17 19.69 -3.14
C VAL A 260 -31.81 19.27 -3.67
N GLU A 261 -30.79 20.13 -3.54
CA GLU A 261 -29.43 19.85 -4.00
C GLU A 261 -28.84 18.59 -3.35
N ARG A 262 -29.01 18.44 -2.03
CA ARG A 262 -28.53 17.27 -1.31
C ARG A 262 -29.31 16.00 -1.66
N VAL A 263 -30.62 16.10 -1.87
CA VAL A 263 -31.46 14.96 -2.31
C VAL A 263 -31.03 14.48 -3.70
N ASN A 264 -30.87 15.40 -4.65
CA ASN A 264 -30.38 15.09 -6.00
C ASN A 264 -29.01 14.42 -5.95
N ALA A 265 -28.12 14.84 -5.03
CA ALA A 265 -26.82 14.21 -4.86
C ALA A 265 -26.93 12.75 -4.36
N PHE A 266 -27.90 12.42 -3.50
CA PHE A 266 -28.15 11.02 -3.08
C PHE A 266 -28.68 10.15 -4.23
N GLU A 267 -29.56 10.71 -5.07
CA GLU A 267 -30.08 10.01 -6.26
C GLU A 267 -28.96 9.72 -7.26
N GLN A 268 -28.17 10.75 -7.60
CA GLN A 268 -27.03 10.61 -8.50
C GLN A 268 -25.95 9.68 -7.92
N TYR A 269 -25.72 9.68 -6.61
CA TYR A 269 -24.82 8.70 -5.97
C TYR A 269 -25.28 7.26 -6.23
N THR A 270 -26.59 7.01 -6.14
CA THR A 270 -27.16 5.68 -6.39
C THR A 270 -27.00 5.28 -7.85
N GLN A 271 -27.20 6.23 -8.78
CA GLN A 271 -26.98 6.02 -10.21
C GLN A 271 -25.51 5.72 -10.54
N ILE A 272 -24.57 6.55 -10.09
CA ILE A 272 -23.13 6.34 -10.34
C ILE A 272 -22.67 4.99 -9.80
N ARG A 273 -23.17 4.56 -8.64
CA ARG A 273 -22.83 3.24 -8.10
C ARG A 273 -23.24 2.10 -9.04
N GLU A 274 -24.38 2.23 -9.71
CA GLU A 274 -24.83 1.25 -10.70
C GLU A 274 -24.00 1.32 -11.98
N GLU A 275 -23.71 2.52 -12.47
CA GLU A 275 -22.86 2.73 -13.65
C GLU A 275 -21.44 2.15 -13.45
N ILE A 276 -20.83 2.36 -12.27
CA ILE A 276 -19.54 1.75 -11.91
C ILE A 276 -19.63 0.23 -11.96
N ARG A 277 -20.74 -0.36 -11.50
CA ARG A 277 -20.94 -1.81 -11.53
C ARG A 277 -21.08 -2.33 -12.97
N GLN A 278 -21.87 -1.66 -13.80
CA GLN A 278 -22.05 -2.02 -15.20
C GLN A 278 -20.74 -1.95 -15.99
N GLU A 279 -19.98 -0.86 -15.81
CA GLU A 279 -18.67 -0.71 -16.44
C GLU A 279 -17.69 -1.78 -15.94
N SER A 280 -17.72 -2.09 -14.64
CA SER A 280 -16.90 -3.18 -14.07
C SER A 280 -17.25 -4.56 -14.66
N GLN A 281 -18.53 -4.81 -14.98
CA GLN A 281 -18.94 -6.03 -15.66
C GLN A 281 -18.40 -6.09 -17.10
N PHE A 282 -18.38 -4.96 -17.80
CA PHE A 282 -17.82 -4.88 -19.14
C PHE A 282 -16.31 -5.18 -19.15
N LEU A 283 -15.56 -4.61 -18.20
CA LEU A 283 -14.11 -4.89 -18.06
C LEU A 283 -13.79 -6.37 -17.85
N VAL A 284 -14.70 -7.11 -17.24
CA VAL A 284 -14.53 -8.53 -16.94
C VAL A 284 -14.76 -9.43 -18.17
N GLN A 285 -15.59 -9.00 -19.12
CA GLN A 285 -15.96 -9.81 -20.29
C GLN A 285 -14.82 -9.93 -21.31
N GLU A 286 -13.90 -8.96 -21.32
CA GLU A 286 -12.86 -8.81 -22.35
C GLU A 286 -11.47 -9.32 -21.91
N ALA A 287 -11.32 -9.83 -20.68
CA ALA A 287 -10.01 -10.06 -20.06
C ALA A 287 -9.60 -11.53 -19.92
N THR A 288 -8.30 -11.80 -20.06
CA THR A 288 -7.67 -13.08 -19.71
C THR A 288 -7.41 -13.18 -18.20
N SER A 289 -7.61 -14.36 -17.61
CA SER A 289 -7.51 -14.61 -16.15
C SER A 289 -6.26 -14.00 -15.51
N SER A 290 -6.48 -13.27 -14.42
CA SER A 290 -5.48 -12.59 -13.61
C SER A 290 -6.00 -12.42 -12.18
N LYS A 291 -5.13 -12.16 -11.20
CA LYS A 291 -5.55 -12.10 -9.78
C LYS A 291 -6.53 -10.96 -9.49
N GLY A 292 -6.31 -9.80 -10.10
CA GLY A 292 -7.19 -8.64 -10.03
C GLY A 292 -8.50 -8.87 -10.77
N LEU A 293 -8.49 -9.57 -11.91
CA LEU A 293 -9.70 -9.97 -12.61
C LEU A 293 -10.54 -10.92 -11.77
N ASP A 294 -9.93 -11.95 -11.19
CA ASP A 294 -10.59 -12.91 -10.30
C ASP A 294 -11.19 -12.19 -9.09
N SER A 295 -10.46 -11.21 -8.54
CA SER A 295 -10.97 -10.34 -7.47
C SER A 295 -12.18 -9.52 -7.94
N LEU A 296 -12.14 -8.90 -9.11
CA LEU A 296 -13.27 -8.12 -9.62
C LEU A 296 -14.50 -8.99 -9.88
N GLN A 297 -14.32 -10.15 -10.52
CA GLN A 297 -15.36 -11.16 -10.75
C GLN A 297 -16.01 -11.63 -9.46
N MET A 298 -15.20 -11.92 -8.44
CA MET A 298 -15.68 -12.34 -7.13
C MET A 298 -16.48 -11.22 -6.47
N SER A 299 -15.98 -9.97 -6.47
CA SER A 299 -16.68 -8.82 -5.87
C SER A 299 -18.03 -8.55 -6.55
N LEU A 300 -18.10 -8.69 -7.88
CA LEU A 300 -19.36 -8.57 -8.63
C LEU A 300 -20.35 -9.67 -8.27
N THR A 301 -19.90 -10.93 -8.22
CA THR A 301 -20.74 -12.09 -7.87
C THR A 301 -21.31 -11.97 -6.46
N LEU A 302 -20.48 -11.54 -5.51
CA LEU A 302 -20.85 -11.44 -4.11
C LEU A 302 -21.78 -10.25 -3.79
N THR A 303 -21.95 -9.31 -4.72
CA THR A 303 -22.91 -8.21 -4.54
C THR A 303 -24.32 -8.72 -4.28
N ASN A 304 -24.76 -9.73 -5.04
CA ASN A 304 -26.10 -10.31 -4.88
C ASN A 304 -26.18 -11.11 -3.57
N LYS A 305 -25.19 -11.98 -3.32
CA LYS A 305 -25.12 -12.75 -2.07
C LYS A 305 -25.13 -11.85 -0.83
N TYR A 306 -24.46 -10.71 -0.87
CA TYR A 306 -24.48 -9.72 0.21
C TYR A 306 -25.88 -9.12 0.43
N LYS A 307 -26.61 -8.80 -0.64
CA LYS A 307 -28.01 -8.31 -0.54
C LYS A 307 -28.94 -9.39 0.01
N ASP A 308 -28.75 -10.64 -0.40
CA ASP A 308 -29.52 -11.78 0.08
C ASP A 308 -29.28 -12.00 1.58
N LEU A 309 -28.02 -11.98 2.02
CA LEU A 309 -27.66 -12.08 3.44
C LEU A 309 -28.25 -10.95 4.29
N LEU A 310 -28.25 -9.71 3.78
CA LEU A 310 -28.91 -8.60 4.48
C LEU A 310 -30.42 -8.80 4.60
N THR A 311 -31.05 -9.34 3.55
CA THR A 311 -32.49 -9.64 3.54
C THR A 311 -32.80 -10.74 4.54
N ASN A 312 -32.03 -11.84 4.52
CA ASN A 312 -32.16 -12.95 5.45
C ASN A 312 -31.98 -12.48 6.90
N LEU A 313 -30.96 -11.66 7.20
CA LEU A 313 -30.76 -11.06 8.53
C LEU A 313 -31.92 -10.18 8.98
N SER A 314 -32.61 -9.52 8.04
CA SER A 314 -33.75 -8.65 8.37
C SER A 314 -35.02 -9.42 8.72
N GLN A 315 -35.18 -10.62 8.13
CA GLN A 315 -36.33 -11.52 8.26
C GLN A 315 -36.10 -12.67 9.26
N CYS A 316 -34.92 -12.70 9.88
CA CYS A 316 -34.53 -13.77 10.80
C CYS A 316 -35.17 -13.55 12.17
N ASP A 317 -36.00 -14.51 12.58
CA ASP A 317 -36.72 -14.48 13.86
C ASP A 317 -36.28 -15.61 14.81
N SER A 318 -35.45 -16.55 14.36
CA SER A 318 -34.99 -17.70 15.17
C SER A 318 -33.47 -17.71 15.39
N THR A 319 -33.05 -18.24 16.55
CA THR A 319 -31.63 -18.42 16.89
C THR A 319 -30.94 -19.44 15.98
N HIS A 320 -31.68 -20.43 15.46
CA HIS A 320 -31.14 -21.44 14.56
C HIS A 320 -30.79 -20.84 13.19
N ASP A 321 -31.70 -20.02 12.64
CA ASP A 321 -31.47 -19.34 11.36
C ASP A 321 -30.31 -18.35 11.45
N LEU A 322 -30.14 -17.68 12.59
CA LEU A 322 -28.99 -16.81 12.85
C LEU A 322 -27.65 -17.56 12.81
N GLN A 323 -27.59 -18.80 13.31
CA GLN A 323 -26.37 -19.62 13.27
C GLN A 323 -26.00 -20.01 11.83
N THR A 324 -26.98 -20.38 11.01
CA THR A 324 -26.76 -20.69 9.59
C THR A 324 -26.25 -19.45 8.84
N ILE A 325 -26.89 -18.29 9.06
CA ILE A 325 -26.48 -17.03 8.43
C ILE A 325 -25.07 -16.61 8.89
N GLU A 326 -24.73 -16.81 10.15
CA GLU A 326 -23.39 -16.53 10.67
C GLU A 326 -22.31 -17.33 9.96
N GLN A 327 -22.52 -18.64 9.76
CA GLN A 327 -21.58 -19.47 9.00
C GLN A 327 -21.38 -18.96 7.57
N GLU A 328 -22.46 -18.53 6.92
CA GLU A 328 -22.36 -17.93 5.58
C GLU A 328 -21.58 -16.61 5.58
N ILE A 329 -21.75 -15.77 6.61
CA ILE A 329 -21.00 -14.51 6.77
C ILE A 329 -19.52 -14.78 7.05
N GLU A 330 -19.18 -15.80 7.84
CA GLU A 330 -17.78 -16.19 8.09
C GLU A 330 -17.06 -16.58 6.81
N VAL A 331 -17.73 -17.33 5.92
CA VAL A 331 -17.19 -17.66 4.60
C VAL A 331 -16.91 -16.40 3.76
N GLN A 332 -17.69 -15.33 3.93
CA GLN A 332 -17.48 -14.04 3.25
C GLN A 332 -16.37 -13.20 3.88
N THR A 333 -16.09 -13.40 5.17
CA THR A 333 -15.16 -12.58 5.95
C THR A 333 -13.70 -12.75 5.50
N SER A 334 -13.37 -13.91 4.94
CA SER A 334 -12.06 -14.18 4.35
C SER A 334 -11.87 -13.52 2.97
N VAL A 335 -12.95 -13.08 2.32
CA VAL A 335 -12.94 -12.63 0.93
C VAL A 335 -12.95 -11.10 0.82
N TYR A 336 -13.77 -10.40 1.63
CA TYR A 336 -13.87 -8.93 1.55
C TYR A 336 -14.05 -8.24 2.90
N LYS A 337 -13.44 -7.06 3.03
CA LYS A 337 -13.26 -6.36 4.32
C LYS A 337 -14.47 -5.52 4.71
N TYR A 338 -15.09 -4.81 3.77
CA TYR A 338 -16.12 -3.82 4.09
C TYR A 338 -17.50 -4.46 4.21
N ARG A 339 -17.94 -5.25 3.22
CA ARG A 339 -19.19 -6.02 3.30
C ARG A 339 -19.22 -6.95 4.51
N ALA A 340 -18.15 -7.70 4.79
CA ALA A 340 -18.12 -8.61 5.94
C ALA A 340 -18.21 -7.87 7.28
N ARG A 341 -17.46 -6.77 7.45
CA ARG A 341 -17.57 -5.94 8.66
C ARG A 341 -18.99 -5.40 8.83
N HIS A 342 -19.65 -4.99 7.75
CA HIS A 342 -21.03 -4.52 7.83
C HIS A 342 -21.99 -5.66 8.18
N LEU A 343 -21.88 -6.82 7.54
CA LEU A 343 -22.68 -8.01 7.86
C LEU A 343 -22.53 -8.42 9.33
N GLN A 344 -21.32 -8.42 9.88
CA GLN A 344 -21.08 -8.68 11.31
C GLN A 344 -21.79 -7.69 12.22
N GLN A 345 -21.81 -6.40 11.86
CA GLN A 345 -22.55 -5.38 12.61
C GLN A 345 -24.06 -5.60 12.56
N VAL A 346 -24.60 -5.98 11.40
CA VAL A 346 -26.03 -6.27 11.23
C VAL A 346 -26.41 -7.57 11.96
N LEU A 347 -25.56 -8.60 11.90
CA LEU A 347 -25.72 -9.86 12.64
C LEU A 347 -25.76 -9.62 14.16
N GLY A 348 -24.88 -8.77 14.70
CA GLY A 348 -24.92 -8.40 16.12
C GLY A 348 -26.26 -7.78 16.53
N LYS A 349 -26.79 -6.86 15.71
CA LYS A 349 -28.12 -6.27 15.96
C LYS A 349 -29.26 -7.27 15.80
N ALA A 350 -29.15 -8.22 14.88
CA ALA A 350 -30.14 -9.27 14.70
C ALA A 350 -30.18 -10.22 15.91
N ARG A 351 -29.01 -10.59 16.45
CA ARG A 351 -28.89 -11.37 17.70
C ARG A 351 -29.57 -10.68 18.87
N GLU A 352 -29.33 -9.39 19.05
CA GLU A 352 -29.98 -8.61 20.11
C GLU A 352 -31.51 -8.62 19.95
N ARG A 353 -32.02 -8.47 18.72
CA ARG A 353 -33.46 -8.50 18.44
C ARG A 353 -34.10 -9.85 18.74
N VAL A 354 -33.49 -10.93 18.25
CA VAL A 354 -34.00 -12.29 18.47
C VAL A 354 -33.97 -12.64 19.95
N ALA A 355 -32.91 -12.27 20.69
CA ALA A 355 -32.84 -12.48 22.13
C ALA A 355 -33.96 -11.75 22.90
N VAL A 356 -34.24 -10.49 22.55
CA VAL A 356 -35.35 -9.73 23.16
C VAL A 356 -36.71 -10.36 22.81
N SER A 357 -36.89 -10.87 21.58
CA SER A 357 -38.12 -11.55 21.18
C SER A 357 -38.32 -12.84 21.97
N SER A 358 -37.29 -13.65 22.14
CA SER A 358 -37.35 -14.89 22.93
C SER A 358 -37.60 -14.63 24.42
N ASP A 359 -37.04 -13.56 24.97
CA ASP A 359 -37.27 -13.17 26.37
C ASP A 359 -38.72 -12.73 26.58
N ILE A 360 -39.29 -11.97 25.63
CA ILE A 360 -40.71 -11.55 25.68
C ILE A 360 -41.65 -12.75 25.53
N GLU A 361 -41.36 -13.67 24.60
CA GLU A 361 -42.14 -14.91 24.46
C GLU A 361 -42.11 -15.74 25.74
N THR A 362 -40.95 -15.87 26.38
CA THR A 362 -40.80 -16.58 27.67
C THR A 362 -41.63 -15.90 28.76
N ILE A 363 -41.59 -14.56 28.87
CA ILE A 363 -42.38 -13.80 29.85
C ILE A 363 -43.89 -13.93 29.57
N MET A 364 -44.29 -13.95 28.29
CA MET A 364 -45.69 -14.15 27.91
C MET A 364 -46.18 -15.57 28.21
N GLU A 365 -45.35 -16.60 27.99
CA GLU A 365 -45.66 -17.99 28.36
C GLU A 365 -45.72 -18.17 29.88
N GLU A 366 -44.83 -17.55 30.65
CA GLU A 366 -44.86 -17.56 32.12
C GLU A 366 -46.08 -16.81 32.67
N GLY A 367 -46.47 -15.67 32.08
CA GLY A 367 -47.68 -14.93 32.44
C GLY A 367 -48.97 -15.69 32.12
N SER A 368 -49.01 -16.37 30.97
CA SER A 368 -50.14 -17.22 30.56
C SER A 368 -50.26 -18.47 31.45
N SER A 369 -49.13 -19.05 31.84
CA SER A 369 -49.07 -20.19 32.77
C SER A 369 -49.50 -19.77 34.17
N SER A 370 -49.14 -18.56 34.60
CA SER A 370 -49.54 -17.97 35.89
C SER A 370 -51.04 -17.64 35.95
N GLU A 371 -51.65 -17.16 34.86
CA GLU A 371 -53.11 -17.01 34.75
C GLU A 371 -53.84 -18.35 34.75
N SER A 372 -53.22 -19.41 34.20
CA SER A 372 -53.80 -20.76 34.26
C SER A 372 -53.76 -21.36 35.67
N LEU A 373 -52.70 -21.09 36.43
CA LEU A 373 -52.58 -21.50 37.84
C LEU A 373 -53.57 -20.74 38.73
N LEU A 374 -53.73 -19.43 38.53
CA LEU A 374 -54.71 -18.62 39.27
C LEU A 374 -56.17 -19.02 38.98
N ARG A 375 -56.49 -19.51 37.77
CA ARG A 375 -57.81 -20.07 37.46
C ARG A 375 -58.06 -21.44 38.09
N THR A 376 -57.01 -22.19 38.40
CA THR A 376 -57.15 -23.52 39.01
C THR A 376 -57.25 -23.45 40.54
N GLU A 377 -56.76 -22.38 41.18
CA GLU A 377 -56.87 -22.15 42.63
C GLU A 377 -58.17 -21.44 43.06
N LEU A 378 -58.97 -20.91 42.13
CA LEU A 378 -60.26 -20.26 42.42
C LEU A 378 -61.48 -21.19 42.33
N ASP A 379 -61.29 -22.47 42.01
CA ASP A 379 -62.33 -23.50 41.87
C ASP A 379 -62.32 -24.56 43.00
N PHE A 380 -61.85 -24.20 44.21
CA PHE A 380 -61.97 -25.04 45.42
C PHE A 380 -62.67 -24.34 46.58
#